data_AF-A0A379G4F5-F1
#
_entry.id   AF-A0A379G4F5-F1
#
_cell.length_a   1.000
_cell.length_b   1.000
_cell.length_c   1.000
_cell.angle_alpha   90.00
_cell.angle_beta   90.00
_cell.angle_gamma   90.00
#
_symmetry.space_group_name_H-M   'P 1'
#
loop_
_entity.id
_entity.type
_entity.pdbx_description
1 polymer ?
#
loop_
_entity_poly.entity_id
_entity_poly.type
_entity_poly.pdbx_seq_one_letter_code
_entity_poly.pdbx_strand_id
1 'polypeptide(L)'
;MSDKQINFEAIGRCVSLQEKISQLIENRTMLYMDLRGIAASGMIVYENAVNTKSVDLDCITKPVELLNKINKINQDIIETVSSYNTWADKAGYEHYVISGDYTKDAGELVGFTAEHFECSHNSKLIVGHVICDAALQSADVIHKIKQELEEAARVQEAERKAVGEKIRQLSIDALRNSLGFA
;
A
#
# COMPACT_ATOMS: atom_id res chain seq x y z
N MET A 1 35.60 8.96 -58.00
CA MET A 1 34.45 8.39 -57.28
C MET A 1 35.01 7.30 -56.39
N SER A 2 35.02 7.47 -55.06
CA SER A 2 35.57 6.44 -54.17
C SER A 2 34.49 5.37 -53.94
N ASP A 3 34.80 4.12 -54.27
CA ASP A 3 33.98 2.96 -53.91
C ASP A 3 33.74 2.98 -52.39
N LYS A 4 32.50 3.24 -51.98
CA LYS A 4 32.06 2.93 -50.62
C LYS A 4 32.02 1.40 -50.53
N GLN A 5 33.14 0.80 -50.11
CA GLN A 5 33.19 -0.62 -49.77
C GLN A 5 32.08 -0.93 -48.77
N ILE A 6 31.16 -1.82 -49.16
CA ILE A 6 30.06 -2.25 -48.29
C ILE A 6 30.68 -2.95 -47.09
N ASN A 7 30.46 -2.40 -45.90
CA ASN A 7 30.95 -3.00 -44.66
C ASN A 7 29.92 -4.00 -44.13
N PHE A 8 30.03 -5.25 -44.59
CA PHE A 8 29.13 -6.35 -44.19
C PHE A 8 29.14 -6.63 -42.67
N GLU A 9 30.27 -6.41 -41.99
CA GLU A 9 30.32 -6.51 -40.52
C GLU A 9 29.46 -5.43 -39.87
N ALA A 10 29.60 -4.18 -40.30
CA ALA A 10 28.80 -3.08 -39.78
C ALA A 10 27.30 -3.30 -40.01
N ILE A 11 26.91 -3.84 -41.18
CA ILE A 11 25.54 -4.24 -41.49
C ILE A 11 25.06 -5.32 -40.51
N GLY A 12 25.82 -6.40 -40.32
CA GLY A 12 25.46 -7.48 -39.40
C GLY A 12 25.32 -7.02 -37.95
N ARG A 13 26.23 -6.14 -37.49
CA ARG A 13 26.14 -5.50 -36.17
C ARG A 13 24.87 -4.66 -36.03
N CYS A 14 24.55 -3.87 -37.06
CA CYS A 14 23.35 -3.05 -37.07
C CYS A 14 22.07 -3.89 -36.96
N VAL A 15 21.95 -4.97 -37.74
CA VAL A 15 20.79 -5.87 -37.70
C VAL A 15 20.61 -6.50 -36.31
N SER A 16 21.69 -7.04 -35.74
CA SER A 16 21.64 -7.64 -34.40
C SER A 16 21.28 -6.62 -33.30
N LEU A 17 21.79 -5.39 -33.41
CA LEU A 17 21.46 -4.32 -32.47
C LEU A 17 20.02 -3.83 -32.63
N GLN A 18 19.47 -3.79 -33.86
CA GLN A 18 18.06 -3.48 -34.10
C GLN A 18 17.13 -4.50 -33.47
N GLU A 19 17.42 -5.80 -33.63
CA GLU A 19 16.66 -6.87 -32.97
C GLU A 19 16.66 -6.71 -31.45
N LYS A 20 17.83 -6.42 -30.87
CA LYS A 20 17.97 -6.17 -29.44
C LYS A 20 17.17 -4.94 -28.99
N ILE A 21 17.21 -3.83 -29.73
CA ILE A 21 16.45 -2.61 -29.43
C ILE A 21 14.94 -2.92 -29.44
N SER A 22 14.45 -3.63 -30.45
CA SER A 22 13.04 -4.05 -30.54
C SER A 22 12.63 -4.88 -29.33
N GLN A 23 13.42 -5.88 -28.94
CA GLN A 23 13.14 -6.71 -27.76
C GLN A 23 13.10 -5.88 -26.47
N LEU A 24 14.01 -4.93 -26.30
CA LEU A 24 14.02 -4.04 -25.13
C LEU A 24 12.77 -3.15 -25.09
N ILE A 25 12.32 -2.62 -26.23
CA ILE A 25 11.10 -1.82 -26.33
C ILE A 25 9.86 -2.64 -25.98
N GLU A 26 9.77 -3.88 -26.47
CA GLU A 26 8.69 -4.81 -26.13
C GLU A 26 8.68 -5.12 -24.63
N ASN A 27 9.82 -5.49 -24.06
CA ASN A 27 9.96 -5.77 -22.64
C ASN A 27 9.54 -4.56 -21.78
N ARG A 28 9.97 -3.35 -22.17
CA ARG A 28 9.56 -2.12 -21.49
C ARG A 28 8.05 -1.90 -21.57
N THR A 29 7.44 -2.17 -22.72
CA THR A 29 6.00 -2.01 -22.92
C THR A 29 5.20 -2.92 -22.00
N MET A 30 5.64 -4.17 -21.84
CA MET A 30 5.02 -5.12 -20.90
C MET A 30 5.08 -4.62 -19.46
N LEU A 31 6.22 -4.07 -19.01
CA LEU A 31 6.33 -3.51 -17.66
C LEU A 31 5.42 -2.30 -17.44
N TYR A 32 5.21 -1.45 -18.45
CA TYR A 32 4.23 -0.37 -18.36
C TYR A 32 2.79 -0.88 -18.29
N MET A 33 2.47 -1.98 -18.97
CA MET A 33 1.15 -2.63 -18.86
C MET A 33 0.93 -3.16 -17.43
N ASP A 34 1.94 -3.80 -16.84
CA ASP A 34 1.87 -4.28 -15.45
C ASP A 34 1.68 -3.11 -14.46
N LEU A 35 2.45 -2.03 -14.63
CA LEU A 35 2.34 -0.84 -13.80
C LEU A 35 0.94 -0.21 -13.90
N ARG A 36 0.40 -0.12 -15.12
CA ARG A 36 -0.98 0.35 -15.36
C ARG A 36 -2.02 -0.53 -14.67
N GLY A 37 -1.82 -1.86 -14.69
CA GLY A 37 -2.70 -2.82 -14.01
C GLY A 37 -2.74 -2.59 -12.50
N ILE A 38 -1.59 -2.41 -11.86
CA ILE A 38 -1.48 -2.14 -10.42
C ILE A 38 -2.09 -0.78 -10.05
N ALA A 39 -1.85 0.25 -10.87
CA ALA A 39 -2.44 1.56 -10.64
C ALA A 39 -3.98 1.50 -10.72
N ALA A 40 -4.53 0.73 -11.67
CA ALA A 40 -5.96 0.54 -11.79
C ALA A 40 -6.55 -0.23 -10.60
N SER A 41 -5.88 -1.27 -10.09
CA SER A 41 -6.34 -2.01 -8.90
C SER A 41 -6.31 -1.15 -7.64
N GLY A 42 -5.32 -0.27 -7.50
CA GLY A 42 -5.20 0.65 -6.36
C GLY A 42 -6.27 1.75 -6.32
N MET A 43 -6.97 2.01 -7.43
CA MET A 43 -8.10 2.96 -7.49
C MET A 43 -9.45 2.32 -7.17
N ILE A 44 -9.52 1.00 -6.98
CA ILE A 44 -10.76 0.33 -6.59
C ILE A 44 -11.08 0.73 -5.15
N VAL A 45 -12.10 1.59 -5.00
CA VAL A 45 -12.64 1.96 -3.70
C VAL A 45 -13.08 0.68 -2.99
N TYR A 46 -12.73 0.51 -1.71
CA TYR A 46 -13.23 -0.60 -0.89
C TYR A 46 -14.76 -0.52 -0.81
N GLU A 47 -15.47 -1.16 -1.75
CA GLU A 47 -16.94 -1.10 -1.86
C GLU A 47 -17.64 -1.82 -0.70
N ASN A 48 -16.92 -2.67 0.06
CA ASN A 48 -17.47 -3.41 1.18
C ASN A 48 -16.63 -3.21 2.45
N ALA A 49 -17.27 -2.65 3.49
CA ALA A 49 -16.73 -2.48 4.85
C ALA A 49 -16.25 -3.79 5.51
N VAL A 50 -16.50 -4.95 4.88
CA VAL A 50 -16.25 -6.29 5.43
C VAL A 50 -14.81 -6.76 5.25
N ASN A 51 -14.00 -6.13 4.37
CA ASN A 51 -12.59 -6.53 4.17
C ASN A 51 -11.56 -5.54 4.74
N THR A 52 -11.94 -4.78 5.76
CA THR A 52 -11.10 -3.81 6.49
C THR A 52 -9.92 -4.43 7.27
N LYS A 53 -9.74 -5.75 7.22
CA LYS A 53 -8.63 -6.46 7.89
C LYS A 53 -7.45 -6.79 6.98
N SER A 54 -7.61 -6.62 5.67
CA SER A 54 -6.55 -6.85 4.67
C SER A 54 -6.17 -5.51 4.06
N VAL A 55 -5.03 -4.99 4.50
CA VAL A 55 -4.37 -3.86 3.84
C VAL A 55 -3.43 -4.45 2.80
N ASP A 56 -3.80 -4.34 1.53
CA ASP A 56 -2.93 -4.72 0.43
C ASP A 56 -1.89 -3.60 0.20
N LEU A 57 -0.63 -3.92 0.49
CA LEU A 57 0.50 -3.01 0.29
C LEU A 57 1.23 -3.26 -1.04
N ASP A 58 0.77 -4.22 -1.86
CA ASP A 58 1.35 -4.50 -3.18
C ASP A 58 1.25 -3.26 -4.09
N CYS A 59 0.25 -2.41 -3.86
CA CYS A 59 0.08 -1.12 -4.55
C CYS A 59 1.12 -0.05 -4.15
N ILE A 60 1.99 -0.31 -3.17
CA ILE A 60 3.07 0.61 -2.74
C ILE A 60 4.44 0.10 -3.22
N THR A 61 4.79 -1.14 -2.90
CA THR A 61 6.15 -1.66 -3.14
C THR A 61 6.38 -2.06 -4.59
N LYS A 62 5.38 -2.71 -5.21
CA LYS A 62 5.49 -3.27 -6.56
C LYS A 62 5.64 -2.21 -7.66
N PRO A 63 4.96 -1.04 -7.61
CA PRO A 63 5.20 0.05 -8.53
C PRO A 63 6.66 0.55 -8.54
N VAL A 64 7.28 0.68 -7.36
CA VAL A 64 8.68 1.14 -7.25
C VAL A 64 9.63 0.14 -7.91
N GLU A 65 9.44 -1.16 -7.66
CA GLU A 65 10.23 -2.22 -8.32
C GLU A 65 10.07 -2.21 -9.85
N LEU A 66 8.86 -2.01 -10.35
CA LEU A 66 8.58 -1.93 -11.79
C LEU A 66 9.23 -0.69 -12.41
N LEU A 67 9.14 0.47 -11.75
CA LEU A 67 9.77 1.71 -12.21
C LEU A 67 11.30 1.56 -12.28
N ASN A 68 11.91 0.89 -11.30
CA ASN A 68 13.35 0.59 -11.34
C ASN A 68 13.73 -0.32 -12.52
N LYS A 69 12.93 -1.35 -12.81
CA LYS A 69 13.14 -2.22 -13.98
C LYS A 69 12.98 -1.46 -15.30
N ILE A 70 11.94 -0.62 -15.41
CA ILE A 70 11.70 0.24 -16.58
C ILE A 70 12.89 1.18 -16.80
N ASN A 71 13.40 1.81 -15.74
CA ASN A 71 14.55 2.68 -15.82
C ASN A 71 15.80 1.94 -16.32
N LYS A 72 16.05 0.74 -15.81
CA LYS A 72 17.16 -0.09 -16.28
C LYS A 72 17.04 -0.38 -17.79
N ILE A 73 15.87 -0.80 -18.26
CA ILE A 73 15.64 -1.04 -19.69
C ILE A 73 15.81 0.23 -20.52
N ASN A 74 15.41 1.40 -20.01
CA ASN A 74 15.65 2.68 -20.70
C ASN A 74 17.14 2.95 -20.88
N GLN A 75 17.97 2.70 -19.87
CA GLN A 75 19.43 2.83 -19.99
C GLN A 75 19.98 1.81 -21.00
N ASP A 76 19.55 0.56 -20.94
CA ASP A 76 19.97 -0.48 -21.90
C ASP A 76 19.60 -0.11 -23.35
N ILE A 77 18.45 0.53 -23.58
CA ILE A 77 18.04 1.05 -24.89
C ILE A 77 18.99 2.17 -25.32
N ILE A 78 19.28 3.14 -24.45
CA ILE A 78 20.16 4.28 -24.76
C ILE A 78 21.57 3.79 -25.14
N GLU A 79 22.13 2.86 -24.37
CA GLU A 79 23.44 2.28 -24.63
C GLU A 79 23.46 1.47 -25.94
N THR A 80 22.41 0.69 -26.20
CA THR A 80 22.31 -0.14 -27.41
C THR A 80 22.11 0.75 -28.65
N VAL A 81 21.30 1.80 -28.57
CA VAL A 81 21.14 2.81 -29.63
C VAL A 81 22.45 3.55 -29.90
N SER A 82 23.14 3.99 -28.84
CA SER A 82 24.43 4.65 -28.98
C SER A 82 25.43 3.75 -29.69
N SER A 83 25.46 2.45 -29.34
CA SER A 83 26.27 1.45 -30.01
C SER A 83 25.86 1.28 -31.47
N TYR A 84 24.57 1.20 -31.77
CA TYR A 84 24.06 1.11 -33.14
C TYR A 84 24.52 2.30 -33.99
N ASN A 85 24.40 3.53 -33.49
CA ASN A 85 24.77 4.73 -34.24
C ASN A 85 26.27 4.74 -34.62
N THR A 86 27.15 4.15 -33.79
CA THR A 86 28.58 4.01 -34.16
C THR A 86 28.83 3.07 -35.34
N TRP A 87 27.95 2.10 -35.57
CA TRP A 87 28.01 1.17 -36.69
C TRP A 87 27.21 1.66 -37.90
N ALA A 88 26.16 2.45 -37.68
CA ALA A 88 25.28 2.99 -38.71
C ALA A 88 26.06 3.79 -39.77
N ASP A 89 27.01 4.63 -39.34
CA ASP A 89 27.88 5.40 -40.25
C ASP A 89 28.67 4.50 -41.21
N LYS A 90 29.15 3.37 -40.70
CA LYS A 90 29.93 2.39 -41.47
C LYS A 90 29.05 1.51 -42.37
N ALA A 91 27.83 1.25 -41.94
CA ALA A 91 26.84 0.47 -42.69
C ALA A 91 26.08 1.31 -43.73
N GLY A 92 26.13 2.64 -43.64
CA GLY A 92 25.31 3.54 -44.44
C GLY A 92 23.84 3.56 -44.00
N TYR A 93 23.57 3.28 -42.73
CA TYR A 93 22.22 3.33 -42.15
C TYR A 93 21.97 4.67 -41.45
N GLU A 94 20.69 5.00 -41.31
CA GLU A 94 20.25 6.17 -40.54
C GLU A 94 20.46 5.94 -39.05
N HIS A 95 20.72 7.02 -38.32
CA HIS A 95 20.88 6.97 -36.88
C HIS A 95 19.52 6.93 -36.20
N TYR A 96 19.42 6.17 -35.12
CA TYR A 96 18.32 6.35 -34.19
C TYR A 96 18.44 7.70 -33.49
N VAL A 97 17.32 8.39 -33.35
CA VAL A 97 17.19 9.62 -32.57
C VAL A 97 16.53 9.30 -31.24
N ILE A 98 17.18 9.70 -30.15
CA ILE A 98 16.65 9.59 -28.79
C ILE A 98 16.09 10.96 -28.39
N SER A 99 14.75 11.11 -28.35
CA SER A 99 14.04 12.39 -28.08
C SER A 99 13.40 12.46 -26.68
N GLY A 100 13.88 13.37 -25.81
CA GLY A 100 13.36 13.59 -24.45
C GLY A 100 14.41 14.17 -23.48
N ASP A 101 13.98 14.67 -22.33
CA ASP A 101 14.88 15.04 -21.23
C ASP A 101 15.21 13.78 -20.42
N TYR A 102 16.41 13.23 -20.63
CA TYR A 102 16.88 12.04 -19.92
C TYR A 102 17.88 12.46 -18.86
N THR A 103 17.42 12.67 -17.65
CA THR A 103 18.33 12.72 -16.51
C THR A 103 18.89 11.32 -16.28
N LYS A 104 20.22 11.18 -16.26
CA LYS A 104 20.90 9.92 -15.88
C LYS A 104 20.60 9.53 -14.42
N ASP A 105 20.14 10.49 -13.62
CA ASP A 105 19.68 10.28 -12.25
C ASP A 105 18.17 10.09 -12.19
N ALA A 106 17.74 8.85 -12.47
CA ALA A 106 16.41 8.40 -12.07
C ALA A 106 16.19 8.48 -10.55
N GLY A 107 17.24 8.68 -9.74
CA GLY A 107 17.11 9.00 -8.31
C GLY A 107 16.29 10.26 -8.05
N GLU A 108 16.34 11.27 -8.93
CA GLU A 108 15.53 12.49 -8.80
C GLU A 108 14.08 12.28 -9.27
N LEU A 109 13.85 11.48 -10.32
CA LEU A 109 12.49 11.17 -10.82
C LEU A 109 11.76 10.16 -9.94
N VAL A 110 12.46 9.10 -9.50
CA VAL A 110 11.97 8.15 -8.50
C VAL A 110 11.84 8.84 -7.15
N GLY A 111 12.75 9.76 -6.80
CA GLY A 111 12.67 10.64 -5.64
C GLY A 111 11.41 11.50 -5.65
N PHE A 112 11.04 12.10 -6.79
CA PHE A 112 9.79 12.85 -6.92
C PHE A 112 8.53 11.98 -6.74
N THR A 113 8.56 10.74 -7.25
CA THR A 113 7.46 9.78 -7.03
C THR A 113 7.46 9.20 -5.61
N ALA A 114 8.62 8.97 -5.00
CA ALA A 114 8.78 8.47 -3.64
C ALA A 114 8.45 9.54 -2.61
N GLU A 115 8.79 10.81 -2.83
CA GLU A 115 8.34 11.97 -2.04
C GLU A 115 6.83 12.21 -2.18
N HIS A 116 6.24 11.98 -3.37
CA HIS A 116 4.78 11.98 -3.53
C HIS A 116 4.10 10.79 -2.82
N PHE A 117 4.73 9.62 -2.81
CA PHE A 117 4.30 8.48 -1.98
C PHE A 117 4.61 8.70 -0.48
N GLU A 118 5.59 9.52 -0.10
CA GLU A 118 5.83 9.95 1.28
C GLU A 118 4.84 11.04 1.72
N CYS A 119 4.31 11.86 0.81
CA CYS A 119 3.10 12.64 1.09
C CYS A 119 1.90 11.71 1.42
N SER A 120 1.89 10.48 0.92
CA SER A 120 0.95 9.43 1.36
C SER A 120 1.34 8.79 2.72
N HIS A 121 2.59 8.90 3.17
CA HIS A 121 2.98 8.60 4.56
C HIS A 121 2.43 9.63 5.55
N ASN A 122 2.29 10.91 5.16
CA ASN A 122 1.52 11.86 5.97
C ASN A 122 0.02 11.52 6.01
N SER A 123 -0.50 10.75 5.04
CA SER A 123 -1.82 10.13 5.15
C SER A 123 -1.85 8.99 6.17
N LYS A 124 -0.74 8.27 6.43
CA LYS A 124 -0.64 7.34 7.57
C LYS A 124 -0.71 8.07 8.92
N LEU A 125 -0.30 9.33 8.99
CA LEU A 125 -0.49 10.19 10.17
C LEU A 125 -1.96 10.56 10.36
N ILE A 126 -2.69 10.82 9.27
CA ILE A 126 -4.15 11.09 9.32
C ILE A 126 -4.92 9.81 9.68
N VAL A 127 -4.62 8.67 9.03
CA VAL A 127 -5.25 7.38 9.33
C VAL A 127 -4.85 6.89 10.73
N GLY A 128 -3.60 7.12 11.14
CA GLY A 128 -3.12 6.84 12.50
C GLY A 128 -3.84 7.68 13.56
N HIS A 129 -4.05 8.98 13.33
CA HIS A 129 -4.85 9.82 14.23
C HIS A 129 -6.31 9.38 14.28
N VAL A 130 -6.94 9.06 13.14
CA VAL A 130 -8.34 8.58 13.13
C VAL A 130 -8.48 7.24 13.85
N ILE A 131 -7.52 6.33 13.69
CA ILE A 131 -7.50 5.04 14.42
C ILE A 131 -7.22 5.25 15.91
N CYS A 132 -6.29 6.15 16.28
CA CYS A 132 -6.02 6.49 17.69
C CYS A 132 -7.23 7.14 18.35
N ASP A 133 -7.90 8.09 17.69
CA ASP A 133 -9.12 8.73 18.21
C ASP A 133 -10.26 7.72 18.35
N ALA A 134 -10.44 6.83 17.37
CA ALA A 134 -11.43 5.75 17.46
C ALA A 134 -11.10 4.75 18.58
N ALA A 135 -9.82 4.44 18.82
CA ALA A 135 -9.37 3.59 19.91
C ALA A 135 -9.57 4.25 21.28
N LEU A 136 -9.30 5.54 21.40
CA LEU A 136 -9.56 6.33 22.62
C LEU A 136 -11.06 6.41 22.92
N GLN A 137 -11.89 6.70 21.91
CA GLN A 137 -13.36 6.68 22.06
C GLN A 137 -13.88 5.29 22.46
N SER A 138 -13.30 4.22 21.88
CA SER A 138 -13.66 2.86 22.26
C SER A 138 -13.26 2.53 23.70
N ALA A 139 -12.09 3.01 24.17
CA ALA A 139 -11.65 2.86 25.55
C ALA A 139 -12.57 3.61 26.53
N ASP A 140 -13.01 4.81 26.17
CA ASP A 140 -13.97 5.60 26.98
C ASP A 140 -15.33 4.89 27.08
N VAL A 141 -15.82 4.33 25.98
CA VAL A 141 -17.06 3.53 25.97
C VAL A 141 -16.92 2.28 26.84
N ILE A 142 -15.80 1.56 26.74
CA ILE A 142 -15.53 0.38 27.60
C ILE A 142 -15.46 0.79 29.07
N HIS A 143 -14.82 1.92 29.39
CA HIS A 143 -14.75 2.42 30.76
C HIS A 143 -16.13 2.76 31.31
N LYS A 144 -16.97 3.41 30.50
CA LYS A 144 -18.34 3.75 30.87
C LYS A 144 -19.22 2.51 31.10
N ILE A 145 -19.13 1.51 30.21
CA ILE A 145 -19.82 0.23 30.39
C ILE A 145 -19.36 -0.47 31.68
N LYS A 146 -18.06 -0.41 31.99
CA LYS A 146 -17.53 -1.00 33.22
C LYS A 146 -18.07 -0.29 34.47
N GLN A 147 -18.16 1.04 34.46
CA GLN A 147 -18.76 1.81 35.55
C GLN A 147 -20.24 1.45 35.75
N GLU A 148 -21.01 1.38 34.65
CA GLU A 148 -22.43 1.01 34.69
C GLU A 148 -22.62 -0.43 35.22
N LEU A 149 -21.75 -1.36 34.85
CA LEU A 149 -21.76 -2.74 35.37
C LEU A 149 -21.41 -2.80 36.86
N GLU A 150 -20.42 -2.03 37.31
CA GLU A 150 -20.05 -1.96 38.74
C GLU A 150 -21.19 -1.35 39.57
N GLU A 151 -21.87 -0.33 39.04
CA GLU A 151 -23.02 0.28 39.68
C GLU A 151 -24.22 -0.67 39.74
N ALA A 152 -24.53 -1.36 38.64
CA ALA A 152 -25.55 -2.41 38.61
C ALA A 152 -25.26 -3.54 39.61
N ALA A 153 -24.00 -3.96 39.74
CA ALA A 153 -23.58 -4.96 40.72
C ALA A 153 -23.77 -4.48 42.16
N ARG A 154 -23.47 -3.20 42.45
CA ARG A 154 -23.71 -2.61 43.78
C ARG A 154 -25.19 -2.55 44.12
N VAL A 155 -26.04 -2.15 43.17
CA VAL A 155 -27.50 -2.12 43.34
C VAL A 155 -28.02 -3.52 43.63
N GLN A 156 -27.60 -4.52 42.86
CA GLN A 156 -28.03 -5.91 43.04
C GLN A 156 -27.60 -6.48 44.40
N GLU A 157 -26.39 -6.16 44.88
CA GLU A 157 -25.93 -6.57 46.21
C GLU A 157 -26.70 -5.87 47.34
N ALA A 158 -27.03 -4.59 47.18
CA ALA A 158 -27.86 -3.86 48.14
C ALA A 158 -29.28 -4.45 48.23
N GLU A 159 -29.89 -4.78 47.10
CA GLU A 159 -31.19 -5.45 47.05
C GLU A 159 -31.15 -6.83 47.71
N ARG A 160 -30.10 -7.63 47.45
CA ARG A 160 -29.92 -8.94 48.11
C ARG A 160 -29.83 -8.82 49.62
N LYS A 161 -29.08 -7.83 50.13
CA LYS A 161 -28.98 -7.57 51.57
C LYS A 161 -30.33 -7.16 52.16
N ALA A 162 -31.05 -6.25 51.51
CA ALA A 162 -32.37 -5.81 51.96
C ALA A 162 -33.38 -6.96 52.01
N VAL A 163 -33.38 -7.84 50.99
CA VAL A 163 -34.23 -9.04 50.97
C VAL A 163 -33.83 -10.00 52.10
N GLY A 164 -32.54 -10.25 52.30
CA GLY A 164 -32.05 -11.11 53.38
C GLY A 164 -32.43 -10.61 54.77
N GLU A 165 -32.37 -9.29 54.99
CA GLU A 165 -32.75 -8.65 56.24
C GLU A 165 -34.27 -8.71 56.47
N LYS A 166 -35.07 -8.52 55.41
CA LYS A 166 -36.53 -8.70 55.47
C LYS A 166 -36.92 -10.14 55.79
N ILE A 167 -36.24 -11.14 55.21
CA ILE A 167 -36.45 -12.57 55.52
C ILE A 167 -36.09 -12.87 56.97
N ARG A 168 -34.99 -12.30 57.50
CA ARG A 168 -34.63 -12.43 58.91
C ARG A 168 -35.68 -11.83 59.82
N GLN A 169 -36.15 -10.62 59.53
CA GLN A 169 -37.18 -9.96 60.34
C GLN A 169 -38.48 -10.77 60.35
N LEU A 170 -38.95 -11.23 59.19
CA LEU A 170 -40.13 -12.09 59.09
C LEU A 170 -39.95 -13.41 59.86
N SER A 171 -38.76 -14.01 59.82
CA SER A 171 -38.45 -15.20 60.61
C SER A 171 -38.49 -14.93 62.12
N ILE A 172 -37.96 -13.80 62.57
CA ILE A 172 -37.99 -13.38 63.98
C ILE A 172 -39.44 -13.10 64.42
N ASP A 173 -40.22 -12.41 63.61
CA ASP A 173 -41.62 -12.08 63.91
C ASP A 173 -42.49 -13.35 63.95
N ALA A 174 -42.27 -14.28 63.02
CA ALA A 174 -42.92 -15.59 63.04
C ALA A 174 -42.59 -16.39 64.31
N LEU A 175 -41.31 -16.37 64.74
CA LEU A 175 -40.89 -17.01 65.98
C LEU A 175 -41.51 -16.35 67.22
N ARG A 176 -41.53 -15.02 67.30
CA ARG A 176 -42.18 -14.27 68.41
C ARG A 176 -43.67 -14.60 68.51
N ASN A 177 -44.37 -14.62 67.38
CA ASN A 177 -45.78 -14.99 67.32
C ASN A 177 -46.03 -16.45 67.74
N SER A 178 -45.12 -17.38 67.40
CA SER A 178 -45.22 -18.79 67.79
C SER A 178 -44.92 -19.05 69.27
N LEU A 179 -44.13 -18.18 69.91
CA LEU A 179 -43.73 -18.26 71.30
C LEU A 179 -44.61 -17.42 72.25
N GLY A 180 -45.63 -16.72 71.74
CA GLY A 180 -46.60 -15.97 72.55
C GLY A 180 -46.10 -14.65 73.13
N PHE A 181 -45.02 -14.08 72.60
CA PHE A 181 -44.55 -12.75 72.97
C PHE A 181 -45.23 -11.71 72.08
N ALA A 182 -46.32 -11.10 72.56
CA ALA A 182 -46.92 -9.90 71.99
C ALA A 182 -46.23 -8.64 72.51
#